data_AF-A0A7W7K2N1-F1
#
_entry.id   AF-A0A7W7K2N1-F1
#
_cell.length_a   1.000
_cell.length_b   1.000
_cell.length_c   1.000
_cell.angle_alpha   90.00
_cell.angle_beta   90.00
_cell.angle_gamma   90.00
#
_symmetry.space_group_name_H-M   'P 1'
#
loop_
_entity.id
_entity.type
_entity.pdbx_description
1 polymer ?
#
loop_
_entity_poly.entity_id
_entity_poly.type
_entity_poly.pdbx_seq_one_letter_code
_entity_poly.pdbx_strand_id
1 'polypeptide(L)'
;MHLLLGFALVAAPLVQDDPICADLQRLSAAVADPVAYKALYRSDFAPRLLRACYRSQGYACHQSMLPPEITHETMAQRIAACLPGAVVTPGAPWPGLKRSVVTGGGLVFKLEESGSERAHVGRILHIEIGPKPKL
;
A
#
# COMPACT_ATOMS: atom_id res chain seq x y z
N MET A 1 15.25 -32.30 -38.61
CA MET A 1 14.36 -31.16 -38.27
C MET A 1 13.83 -31.39 -36.86
N HIS A 2 14.32 -30.66 -35.86
CA HIS A 2 13.85 -30.77 -34.47
C HIS A 2 13.22 -29.45 -34.09
N LEU A 3 11.90 -29.48 -33.86
CA LEU A 3 11.11 -28.36 -33.36
C LEU A 3 11.47 -28.13 -31.89
N LEU A 4 12.15 -27.03 -31.59
CA LEU A 4 12.30 -26.52 -30.23
C LEU A 4 10.97 -25.88 -29.82
N LEU A 5 10.22 -26.59 -28.97
CA LEU A 5 9.07 -26.04 -28.25
C LEU A 5 9.53 -24.92 -27.31
N GLY A 6 9.09 -23.70 -27.60
CA GLY A 6 9.22 -22.58 -26.68
C GLY A 6 8.33 -22.78 -25.47
N PHE A 7 8.94 -22.83 -24.28
CA PHE A 7 8.23 -22.67 -23.03
C PHE A 7 7.80 -21.20 -22.89
N ALA A 8 6.53 -20.92 -23.19
CA ALA A 8 5.90 -19.69 -22.74
C ALA A 8 5.72 -19.78 -21.22
N LEU A 9 6.57 -19.07 -20.46
CA LEU A 9 6.29 -18.77 -19.06
C LEU A 9 5.04 -17.89 -19.01
N VAL A 10 3.89 -18.50 -18.76
CA VAL A 10 2.68 -17.76 -18.38
C VAL A 10 2.91 -17.26 -16.96
N ALA A 11 3.23 -15.98 -16.83
CA ALA A 11 3.31 -15.29 -15.56
C ALA A 11 1.96 -15.40 -14.83
N ALA A 12 1.99 -15.81 -13.57
CA ALA A 12 0.81 -16.09 -12.76
C ALA A 12 -0.11 -14.86 -12.61
N PRO A 13 -1.44 -14.98 -12.84
CA PRO A 13 -2.40 -13.95 -12.49
C PRO A 13 -3.09 -14.34 -11.17
N LEU A 14 -2.49 -14.06 -10.01
CA LEU A 14 -3.11 -14.47 -8.72
C LEU A 14 -3.07 -13.41 -7.60
N VAL A 15 -3.07 -12.12 -7.96
CA VAL A 15 -3.27 -11.03 -6.98
C VAL A 15 -4.25 -9.96 -7.53
N GLN A 16 -5.35 -10.39 -8.16
CA GLN A 16 -6.36 -9.46 -8.70
C GLN A 16 -7.69 -9.44 -7.93
N ASP A 17 -7.94 -10.40 -7.03
CA ASP A 17 -9.21 -10.46 -6.27
C ASP A 17 -9.19 -9.69 -4.96
N ASP A 18 -8.04 -9.11 -4.58
CA ASP A 18 -7.99 -8.25 -3.42
C ASP A 18 -8.67 -6.90 -3.72
N PRO A 19 -9.73 -6.51 -2.99
CA PRO A 19 -10.47 -5.29 -3.26
C PRO A 19 -9.62 -4.02 -3.15
N ILE A 20 -8.48 -4.05 -2.45
CA ILE A 20 -7.60 -2.87 -2.37
C ILE A 20 -6.76 -2.67 -3.64
N CYS A 21 -6.50 -3.74 -4.41
CA CYS A 21 -5.59 -3.66 -5.56
C CYS A 21 -6.12 -2.71 -6.64
N ALA A 22 -7.44 -2.67 -6.87
CA ALA A 22 -8.03 -1.74 -7.84
C ALA A 22 -7.79 -0.27 -7.46
N ASP A 23 -7.91 0.07 -6.17
CA ASP A 23 -7.66 1.43 -5.68
C ASP A 23 -6.17 1.78 -5.77
N LEU A 24 -5.28 0.84 -5.44
CA LEU A 24 -3.83 1.01 -5.53
C LEU A 24 -3.35 1.15 -6.97
N GLN A 25 -3.90 0.37 -7.90
CA GLN A 25 -3.61 0.48 -9.33
C GLN A 25 -4.10 1.81 -9.90
N ARG A 26 -5.29 2.27 -9.49
CA ARG A 26 -5.82 3.59 -9.88
C ARG A 26 -4.91 4.73 -9.39
N LEU A 27 -4.44 4.66 -8.13
CA LEU A 27 -3.46 5.60 -7.60
C LEU A 27 -2.15 5.55 -8.37
N SER A 28 -1.63 4.34 -8.63
CA SER A 28 -0.37 4.12 -9.34
C SER A 28 -0.40 4.66 -10.76
N ALA A 29 -1.50 4.46 -11.48
CA ALA A 29 -1.70 5.04 -12.80
C ALA A 29 -1.73 6.58 -12.74
N ALA A 30 -2.40 7.15 -11.74
CA ALA A 30 -2.52 8.60 -11.61
C ALA A 30 -1.19 9.29 -11.28
N VAL A 31 -0.29 8.68 -10.50
CA VAL A 31 1.02 9.31 -10.16
C VAL A 31 2.00 9.39 -11.33
N ALA A 32 1.73 8.69 -12.44
CA ALA A 32 2.53 8.84 -13.66
C ALA A 32 2.37 10.22 -14.31
N ASP A 33 1.26 10.92 -14.06
CA ASP A 33 0.97 12.27 -14.55
C ASP A 33 0.57 13.21 -13.39
N PRO A 34 1.34 14.27 -13.09
CA PRO A 34 1.00 15.23 -12.04
C PRO A 34 -0.39 15.85 -12.18
N VAL A 35 -0.89 16.05 -13.41
CA VAL A 35 -2.24 16.59 -13.65
C VAL A 35 -3.29 15.54 -13.27
N ALA A 36 -3.12 14.30 -13.69
CA ALA A 36 -4.00 13.19 -13.33
C ALA A 36 -4.04 12.93 -11.81
N TYR A 37 -2.87 12.91 -11.15
CA TYR A 37 -2.81 12.76 -9.69
C TYR A 37 -3.55 13.89 -8.97
N LYS A 38 -3.35 15.14 -9.40
CA LYS A 38 -4.04 16.30 -8.84
C LYS A 38 -5.55 16.26 -9.08
N ALA A 39 -6.00 15.78 -10.24
CA ALA A 39 -7.41 15.59 -10.55
C ALA A 39 -8.04 14.51 -9.65
N LEU A 40 -7.37 13.36 -9.50
CA LEU A 40 -7.80 12.28 -8.62
C LEU A 40 -7.86 12.76 -7.16
N TYR A 41 -6.84 13.47 -6.68
CA TYR A 41 -6.81 14.05 -5.34
C TYR A 41 -7.93 15.05 -5.07
N ARG A 42 -8.40 15.77 -6.09
CA ARG A 42 -9.52 16.71 -5.97
C ARG A 42 -10.90 16.03 -5.98
N SER A 43 -10.98 14.80 -6.47
CA SER A 43 -12.21 14.00 -6.46
C SER A 43 -12.58 13.50 -5.05
N ASP A 44 -13.67 12.74 -4.98
CA ASP A 44 -14.13 12.01 -3.79
C ASP A 44 -13.38 10.69 -3.55
N PHE A 45 -12.39 10.38 -4.39
CA PHE A 45 -11.57 9.19 -4.24
C PHE A 45 -10.83 9.15 -2.89
N ALA A 46 -10.95 8.03 -2.18
CA ALA A 46 -10.11 7.64 -1.06
C ALA A 46 -9.84 6.13 -1.15
N PRO A 47 -8.58 5.68 -1.03
CA PRO A 47 -8.25 4.29 -1.23
C PRO A 47 -8.71 3.47 -0.02
N ARG A 48 -9.31 2.29 -0.22
CA ARG A 48 -9.96 1.50 0.84
C ARG A 48 -9.02 0.50 1.51
N LEU A 49 -7.86 0.96 1.99
CA LEU A 49 -6.87 0.07 2.65
C LEU A 49 -7.30 -0.32 4.07
N LEU A 50 -7.95 0.62 4.79
CA LEU A 50 -8.45 0.46 6.15
C LEU A 50 -9.85 1.05 6.26
N ARG A 51 -10.49 0.92 7.43
CA ARG A 51 -11.85 1.44 7.65
C ARG A 51 -12.00 2.94 7.44
N ALA A 52 -10.99 3.74 7.80
CA ALA A 52 -11.01 5.18 7.61
C ALA A 52 -9.81 5.62 6.76
N CYS A 53 -10.09 6.11 5.57
CA CYS A 53 -9.10 6.70 4.68
C CYS A 53 -9.57 8.06 4.18
N TYR A 54 -8.66 9.02 4.11
CA TYR A 54 -8.96 10.42 3.84
C TYR A 54 -7.79 11.11 3.15
N ARG A 55 -8.05 12.31 2.61
CA ARG A 55 -7.04 13.16 1.97
C ARG A 55 -6.18 13.87 3.01
N SER A 56 -4.88 13.95 2.78
CA SER A 56 -3.88 14.62 3.62
C SER A 56 -2.80 15.26 2.71
N GLN A 57 -1.50 15.24 3.06
CA GLN A 57 -0.41 15.59 2.13
C GLN A 57 -0.33 14.64 0.90
N GLY A 58 -1.04 13.52 0.98
CA GLY A 58 -1.45 12.66 -0.12
C GLY A 58 -2.73 11.98 0.31
N TYR A 59 -2.67 10.72 0.70
CA TYR A 59 -3.75 10.05 1.40
C TYR A 59 -3.26 9.50 2.72
N ALA A 60 -4.16 9.38 3.69
CA ALA A 60 -3.89 8.75 4.96
C ALA A 60 -4.99 7.75 5.27
N CYS A 61 -4.61 6.61 5.83
CA CYS A 61 -5.54 5.61 6.36
C CYS A 61 -5.24 5.38 7.83
N HIS A 62 -6.27 5.19 8.64
CA HIS A 62 -6.16 4.97 10.07
C HIS A 62 -7.19 3.96 10.54
N GLN A 63 -6.78 3.05 11.41
CA GLN A 63 -7.70 2.15 12.11
C GLN A 63 -7.15 1.80 13.49
N SER A 64 -7.98 2.00 14.51
CA SER A 64 -7.80 1.46 15.86
C SER A 64 -8.53 0.12 16.00
N MET A 65 -8.26 -0.61 17.10
CA MET A 65 -8.83 -1.93 17.35
C MET A 65 -8.61 -2.88 16.17
N LEU A 66 -7.36 -2.98 15.67
CA LEU A 66 -7.04 -3.83 14.54
C LEU A 66 -7.33 -5.31 14.84
N PRO A 67 -7.95 -6.03 13.89
CA PRO A 67 -7.94 -7.49 13.90
C PRO A 67 -6.49 -8.04 13.99
N PRO A 68 -6.26 -9.19 14.63
CA PRO A 68 -4.92 -9.75 14.84
C PRO A 68 -4.14 -9.97 13.54
N GLU A 69 -4.83 -10.29 12.44
CA GLU A 69 -4.25 -10.52 11.12
C GLU A 69 -3.76 -9.25 10.41
N ILE A 70 -4.23 -8.06 10.83
CA ILE A 70 -3.79 -6.79 10.26
C ILE A 70 -2.63 -6.25 11.10
N THR A 71 -1.43 -6.25 10.52
CA THR A 71 -0.21 -5.66 11.09
C THR A 71 0.42 -4.72 10.06
N HIS A 72 1.41 -3.92 10.47
CA HIS A 72 2.21 -3.16 9.51
C HIS A 72 2.89 -4.08 8.47
N GLU A 73 3.29 -5.29 8.84
CA GLU A 73 3.95 -6.23 7.92
C GLU A 73 2.97 -6.88 6.95
N THR A 74 1.85 -7.42 7.45
CA THR A 74 0.86 -8.10 6.60
C THR A 74 0.22 -7.11 5.62
N MET A 75 -0.07 -5.89 6.08
CA MET A 75 -0.56 -4.83 5.21
C MET A 75 0.51 -4.36 4.21
N ALA A 76 1.79 -4.25 4.61
CA ALA A 76 2.86 -3.90 3.67
C ALA A 76 3.02 -4.93 2.55
N GLN A 77 2.97 -6.23 2.89
CA GLN A 77 3.02 -7.32 1.92
C GLN A 77 1.80 -7.29 0.98
N ARG A 78 0.61 -7.07 1.53
CA ARG A 78 -0.64 -6.94 0.77
C ARG A 78 -0.58 -5.78 -0.23
N ILE A 79 -0.10 -4.61 0.19
CA ILE A 79 0.12 -3.45 -0.68
C ILE A 79 1.14 -3.78 -1.78
N ALA A 80 2.27 -4.38 -1.42
CA ALA A 80 3.33 -4.71 -2.36
C ALA A 80 2.85 -5.68 -3.45
N ALA A 81 2.00 -6.65 -3.09
CA ALA A 81 1.45 -7.61 -4.03
C ALA A 81 0.57 -6.95 -5.13
N CYS A 82 -0.04 -5.79 -4.84
CA CYS A 82 -0.89 -5.06 -5.80
C CYS A 82 -0.12 -4.16 -6.78
N LEU A 83 1.17 -3.89 -6.54
CA LEU A 83 1.92 -2.84 -7.23
C LEU A 83 3.13 -3.39 -7.99
N PRO A 84 3.32 -3.01 -9.26
CA PRO A 84 4.47 -3.47 -10.04
C PRO A 84 5.78 -2.94 -9.45
N GLY A 85 6.76 -3.84 -9.32
CA GLY A 85 8.10 -3.52 -8.81
C GLY A 85 8.12 -3.05 -7.35
N ALA A 86 7.11 -3.42 -6.56
CA ALA A 86 7.05 -3.00 -5.17
C ALA A 86 8.13 -3.67 -4.30
N VAL A 87 8.70 -2.87 -3.40
CA VAL A 87 9.70 -3.30 -2.41
C VAL A 87 9.23 -2.88 -1.04
N VAL A 88 9.32 -3.81 -0.08
CA VAL A 88 9.06 -3.56 1.33
C VAL A 88 10.39 -3.41 2.06
N THR A 89 10.56 -2.33 2.81
CA THR A 89 11.72 -2.10 3.68
C THR A 89 11.26 -1.78 5.11
N PRO A 90 12.11 -2.00 6.13
CA PRO A 90 11.86 -1.46 7.46
C PRO A 90 11.76 0.08 7.43
N GLY A 91 10.92 0.65 8.30
CA GLY A 91 10.93 2.10 8.54
C GLY A 91 12.01 2.53 9.55
N ALA A 92 12.22 3.83 9.69
CA ALA A 92 13.16 4.37 10.68
C ALA A 92 12.73 3.97 12.11
N PRO A 93 13.64 3.42 12.94
CA PRO A 93 13.28 2.92 14.25
C PRO A 93 12.73 4.03 15.15
N TRP A 94 11.71 3.70 15.94
CA TRP A 94 11.12 4.62 16.91
C TRP A 94 10.56 3.85 18.13
N PRO A 95 10.83 4.30 19.36
CA PRO A 95 10.36 3.60 20.56
C PRO A 95 8.83 3.42 20.57
N GLY A 96 8.38 2.17 20.73
CA GLY A 96 6.95 1.84 20.83
C GLY A 96 6.18 1.89 19.51
N LEU A 97 6.85 2.05 18.37
CA LEU A 97 6.24 2.15 17.05
C LEU A 97 6.92 1.18 16.09
N LYS A 98 6.14 0.27 15.50
CA LYS A 98 6.63 -0.61 14.45
C LYS A 98 6.37 0.02 13.09
N ARG A 99 7.32 -0.07 12.16
CA ARG A 99 7.25 0.64 10.89
C ARG A 99 7.68 -0.19 9.70
N SER A 100 6.95 -0.05 8.61
CA SER A 100 7.32 -0.57 7.30
C SER A 100 7.14 0.52 6.24
N VAL A 101 7.98 0.50 5.22
CA VAL A 101 7.84 1.37 4.05
C VAL A 101 7.66 0.49 2.83
N VAL A 102 6.64 0.76 2.02
CA VAL A 102 6.45 0.13 0.72
C VAL A 102 6.72 1.18 -0.35
N THR A 103 7.55 0.85 -1.33
CA THR A 103 7.76 1.70 -2.52
C THR A 103 7.47 0.88 -3.76
N GLY A 104 6.64 1.38 -4.68
CA GLY A 104 6.22 0.63 -5.87
C GLY A 104 5.20 1.41 -6.69
N GLY A 105 5.13 1.17 -8.00
CA GLY A 105 4.15 1.84 -8.87
C GLY A 105 4.15 3.38 -8.80
N GLY A 106 5.30 4.00 -8.56
CA GLY A 106 5.42 5.46 -8.40
C GLY A 106 4.93 6.01 -7.05
N LEU A 107 4.56 5.14 -6.10
CA LEU A 107 4.03 5.48 -4.78
C LEU A 107 5.01 5.11 -3.66
N VAL A 108 4.82 5.77 -2.51
CA VAL A 108 5.42 5.42 -1.23
C VAL A 108 4.30 5.30 -0.20
N PHE A 109 4.35 4.22 0.58
CA PHE A 109 3.48 3.95 1.71
C PHE A 109 4.33 3.88 2.97
N LYS A 110 4.00 4.66 3.98
CA LYS A 110 4.63 4.57 5.31
C LYS A 110 3.61 4.01 6.27
N LEU A 111 3.86 2.81 6.77
CA LEU A 111 2.99 2.10 7.69
C LEU A 111 3.57 2.23 9.09
N GLU A 112 2.75 2.65 10.03
CA GLU A 112 3.12 2.81 11.44
C GLU A 112 2.10 2.08 12.32
N GLU A 113 2.54 1.06 13.04
CA GLU A 113 1.73 0.32 14.00
C GLU A 113 2.16 0.65 15.43
N SER A 114 1.19 1.05 16.25
CA SER A 114 1.37 1.37 17.67
C SER A 114 0.32 0.68 18.54
N GLY A 115 0.45 0.85 19.86
CA GLY A 115 -0.47 0.27 20.82
C GLY A 115 -0.18 -1.21 21.08
N SER A 116 -1.13 -1.90 21.68
CA SER A 116 -1.02 -3.32 21.99
C SER A 116 -2.42 -3.94 22.11
N GLU A 117 -2.50 -5.27 22.09
CA GLU A 117 -3.77 -6.00 22.29
C GLU A 117 -4.42 -5.71 23.65
N ARG A 118 -3.64 -5.25 24.63
CA ARG A 118 -4.13 -4.93 25.98
C ARG A 118 -4.44 -3.44 26.19
N ALA A 119 -4.16 -2.58 25.20
CA ALA A 119 -4.45 -1.16 25.30
C ALA A 119 -5.95 -0.89 25.17
N HIS A 120 -6.45 0.19 25.78
CA HIS A 120 -7.88 0.56 25.73
C HIS A 120 -8.41 0.74 24.30
N VAL A 121 -7.56 1.20 23.38
CA VAL A 121 -7.88 1.39 21.95
C VAL A 121 -7.26 0.30 21.05
N GLY A 122 -6.75 -0.77 21.66
CA GLY A 122 -6.10 -1.87 20.98
C GLY A 122 -4.83 -1.45 20.22
N ARG A 123 -4.52 -2.20 19.16
CA ARG A 123 -3.50 -1.84 18.18
C ARG A 123 -4.05 -0.83 17.19
N ILE A 124 -3.20 0.08 16.74
CA ILE A 124 -3.51 1.13 15.78
C ILE A 124 -2.57 1.00 14.59
N LEU A 125 -3.09 1.10 13.37
CA LEU A 125 -2.30 1.21 12.14
C LEU A 125 -2.62 2.52 11.46
N HIS A 126 -1.57 3.30 11.22
CA HIS A 126 -1.59 4.50 10.39
C HIS A 126 -0.81 4.24 9.10
N ILE A 127 -1.33 4.69 7.96
CA ILE A 127 -0.69 4.54 6.66
C ILE A 127 -0.71 5.89 5.96
N GLU A 128 0.47 6.47 5.71
CA GLU A 128 0.62 7.62 4.81
C GLU A 128 0.90 7.13 3.39
N ILE A 129 0.26 7.73 2.40
CA ILE A 129 0.37 7.38 0.98
C ILE A 129 0.68 8.65 0.20
N GLY A 130 1.69 8.60 -0.66
CA GLY A 130 1.98 9.70 -1.57
C GLY A 130 2.82 9.30 -2.77
N PRO A 131 3.01 10.21 -3.74
CA PRO A 131 3.94 10.00 -4.83
C PRO A 131 5.35 9.80 -4.28
N LYS A 132 6.12 8.91 -4.91
CA LYS A 132 7.54 8.76 -4.60
C LYS A 132 8.28 10.08 -4.92
N PRO A 133 9.08 10.63 -3.99
CA PRO A 133 9.91 11.79 -4.28
C PRO A 133 10.80 11.52 -5.49
N LYS A 134 10.89 12.49 -6.41
CA LYS A 134 11.91 12.46 -7.47
C LYS A 134 13.26 12.75 -6.80
N LEU A 135 14.23 11.89 -7.03
CA LEU A 135 15.63 12.13 -6.65
C LEU A 135 16.21 13.26 -7.51
#